data_AF-A6Q9B2-F1
#
_entry.id   AF-A6Q9B2-F1
#
_cell.length_a   1.000
_cell.length_b   1.000
_cell.length_c   1.000
_cell.angle_alpha   90.00
_cell.angle_beta   90.00
_cell.angle_gamma   90.00
#
_symmetry.space_group_name_H-M   'P 1'
#
loop_
_entity.id
_entity.type
_entity.pdbx_description
1 polymer ?
#
loop_
_entity_poly.entity_id
_entity_poly.type
_entity_poly.pdbx_seq_one_letter_code
_entity_poly.pdbx_strand_id
1 'polypeptide(L)'
;MSIYLKEHGIKQDKILIVHMFTEKMLSHKSVLGYYDKVHLLMNLDGHGSPALKVKIYNGIYTKKRAAQFAGGFKFFFREDKPLMTPEQVLGLKPVGRSRIKVIPRYINYQ
;
A
#
# COMPACT_ATOMS: atom_id res chain seq x y z
N MET A 1 1.86 10.69 18.85
CA MET A 1 2.12 11.34 17.55
C MET A 1 1.68 12.80 17.53
N SER A 2 0.43 13.16 17.84
CA SER A 2 -0.01 14.57 17.80
C SER A 2 0.76 15.52 18.74
N ILE A 3 1.19 15.03 19.90
CA ILE A 3 2.07 15.77 20.82
C ILE A 3 3.44 15.99 20.17
N TYR A 4 4.08 14.92 19.68
CA TYR A 4 5.36 14.96 18.97
C TYR A 4 5.35 15.97 17.79
N LEU A 5 4.30 15.97 16.96
CA LEU A 5 4.20 16.90 15.84
C LEU A 5 4.17 18.37 16.31
N LYS A 6 3.46 18.65 17.42
CA LYS A 6 3.39 20.00 18.01
C LYS A 6 4.73 20.42 18.60
N GLU A 7 5.35 19.55 19.40
CA GLU A 7 6.63 19.80 20.07
C GLU A 7 7.76 20.10 19.07
N HIS A 8 7.75 19.42 17.92
CA HIS A 8 8.73 19.62 16.85
C HIS A 8 8.29 20.64 15.78
N GLY A 9 7.20 21.37 15.99
CA GLY A 9 6.75 22.41 15.06
C GLY A 9 6.38 21.92 13.67
N ILE A 10 6.01 20.64 13.52
CA ILE A 10 5.63 20.05 12.23
C ILE A 10 4.20 20.48 11.91
N LYS A 11 4.09 21.53 11.08
CA LYS A 11 2.81 22.18 10.78
C LYS A 11 2.14 21.69 9.50
N GLN A 12 2.90 21.11 8.58
CA GLN A 12 2.38 20.65 7.29
C GLN A 12 2.03 19.16 7.35
N ASP A 13 1.15 18.74 6.44
CA ASP A 13 0.86 17.34 6.24
C ASP A 13 2.11 16.55 5.85
N LYS A 14 2.15 15.31 6.33
CA LYS A 14 3.21 14.33 6.06
C LYS A 14 2.57 13.02 5.66
N ILE A 15 3.18 12.35 4.67
CA ILE A 15 2.81 10.98 4.31
C ILE A 15 3.76 10.04 5.05
N LEU A 16 3.20 9.14 5.85
CA LEU A 16 3.96 8.05 6.45
C LEU A 16 3.82 6.81 5.58
N ILE A 17 4.89 6.42 4.90
CA ILE A 17 4.93 5.22 4.06
C ILE A 17 5.47 4.05 4.88
N VAL A 18 4.66 3.00 5.04
CA VAL A 18 5.05 1.77 5.73
C VAL A 18 5.23 0.67 4.69
N HIS A 19 6.49 0.27 4.48
CA HIS A 19 6.85 -0.80 3.55
C HIS A 19 6.59 -2.18 4.17
N MET A 20 5.86 -3.04 3.44
CA MET A 20 5.48 -4.38 3.93
C MET A 20 5.58 -5.40 2.80
N PHE A 21 6.15 -6.58 3.09
CA PHE A 21 6.21 -7.72 2.16
C PHE A 21 4.98 -8.64 2.30
N THR A 22 4.44 -8.76 3.52
CA THR A 22 3.30 -9.62 3.83
C THR A 22 2.35 -8.96 4.80
N GLU A 23 1.09 -9.42 4.86
CA GLU A 23 0.12 -8.91 5.83
C GLU A 23 0.61 -9.08 7.28
N LYS A 24 1.33 -10.15 7.60
CA LYS A 24 1.73 -10.50 8.98
C LYS A 24 2.83 -9.63 9.56
N MET A 25 3.55 -8.85 8.74
CA MET A 25 4.63 -7.98 9.22
C MET A 25 4.14 -6.84 10.13
N LEU A 26 2.87 -6.46 10.00
CA LEU A 26 2.25 -5.47 10.86
C LEU A 26 1.05 -6.11 11.55
N SER A 27 1.20 -6.43 12.84
CA SER A 27 0.14 -6.93 13.69
C SER A 27 -0.75 -5.80 14.19
N HIS A 28 -1.93 -6.14 14.73
CA HIS A 28 -2.82 -5.18 15.42
C HIS A 28 -3.21 -3.95 14.60
N LYS A 29 -3.36 -4.07 13.27
CA LYS A 29 -3.76 -2.93 12.40
C LYS A 29 -5.06 -2.24 12.82
N SER A 30 -5.90 -2.91 13.61
CA SER A 30 -7.12 -2.34 14.19
C SER A 30 -6.87 -1.21 15.20
N VAL A 31 -5.69 -1.15 15.81
CA VAL A 31 -5.32 -0.07 16.75
C VAL A 31 -4.72 1.15 16.06
N LEU A 32 -4.56 1.11 14.73
CA LEU A 32 -4.10 2.26 13.97
C LEU A 32 -5.13 3.38 14.08
N GLY A 33 -4.77 4.42 14.84
CA GLY A 33 -5.55 5.63 14.99
C GLY A 33 -5.27 6.63 13.86
N TYR A 34 -6.22 7.54 13.67
CA TYR A 34 -5.98 8.74 12.87
C TYR A 34 -5.12 9.72 13.67
N TYR A 35 -4.12 10.29 13.02
CA TYR A 35 -3.30 11.35 13.58
C TYR A 35 -3.41 12.56 12.68
N ASP A 36 -3.69 13.72 13.29
CA ASP A 36 -3.75 14.98 12.56
C ASP A 36 -2.45 15.19 11.78
N LYS A 37 -2.56 15.59 10.51
CA LYS A 37 -1.45 15.86 9.59
C LYS A 37 -0.57 14.66 9.19
N VAL A 38 -0.94 13.43 9.54
CA VAL A 38 -0.23 12.23 9.10
C VAL A 38 -1.14 11.35 8.27
N HIS A 39 -0.82 11.26 6.98
CA HIS A 39 -1.52 10.38 6.05
C HIS A 39 -0.77 9.05 5.93
N LEU A 40 -1.39 7.98 6.41
CA LEU A 40 -0.78 6.66 6.38
C LEU A 40 -0.95 6.02 5.00
N LEU A 41 0.16 5.54 4.45
CA LEU A 41 0.22 4.72 3.25
C LEU A 41 0.93 3.41 3.56
N MET A 42 0.26 2.29 3.38
CA MET A 42 0.96 1.00 3.39
C MET A 42 1.40 0.69 1.97
N ASN A 43 2.66 0.32 1.77
CA ASN A 43 3.24 0.03 0.46
C ASN A 43 3.64 -1.45 0.37
N LEU A 44 3.11 -2.18 -0.62
CA LEU A 44 3.53 -3.55 -0.86
C LEU A 44 4.93 -3.57 -1.48
N ASP A 45 5.93 -4.01 -0.72
CA ASP A 45 7.35 -4.04 -1.08
C ASP A 45 7.83 -5.47 -1.47
N GLY A 46 6.91 -6.40 -1.74
CA GLY A 46 7.26 -7.74 -2.20
C GLY A 46 7.38 -7.85 -3.72
N HIS A 47 8.45 -8.49 -4.21
CA HIS A 47 8.55 -8.92 -5.60
C HIS A 47 7.89 -10.29 -5.82
N GLY A 48 7.56 -10.61 -7.06
CA GLY A 48 7.06 -11.93 -7.46
C GLY A 48 6.10 -11.90 -8.64
N SER A 49 5.40 -13.01 -8.86
CA SER A 49 4.47 -13.10 -9.98
C SER A 49 3.31 -12.10 -9.82
N PRO A 50 2.75 -11.60 -10.93
CA PRO A 50 1.55 -10.74 -10.89
C PRO A 50 0.41 -11.31 -10.05
N ALA A 51 0.16 -12.62 -10.14
CA ALA A 51 -0.90 -13.29 -9.37
C ALA A 51 -0.62 -13.23 -7.86
N LEU A 52 0.63 -13.44 -7.44
CA LEU A 52 1.04 -13.32 -6.05
C LEU A 52 0.87 -11.88 -5.54
N LYS A 53 1.33 -10.90 -6.31
CA LYS A 53 1.21 -9.48 -5.95
C LYS A 53 -0.25 -9.05 -5.81
N VAL A 54 -1.12 -9.44 -6.74
CA VAL A 54 -2.57 -9.20 -6.66
C VAL A 54 -3.19 -9.86 -5.42
N LYS A 55 -2.81 -11.11 -5.12
CA LYS A 55 -3.30 -11.84 -3.94
C LYS A 55 -2.92 -11.13 -2.65
N ILE A 56 -1.65 -10.77 -2.48
CA ILE A 56 -1.17 -10.11 -1.25
C ILE A 56 -1.79 -8.72 -1.13
N TYR A 57 -1.78 -7.93 -2.21
CA TYR A 57 -2.38 -6.60 -2.21
C TYR A 57 -3.85 -6.66 -1.81
N ASN A 58 -4.66 -7.51 -2.44
CA ASN A 58 -6.09 -7.61 -2.10
C ASN A 58 -6.36 -8.14 -0.67
N GLY A 59 -5.41 -8.88 -0.08
CA GLY A 59 -5.49 -9.30 1.32
C GLY A 59 -5.20 -8.15 2.30
N ILE A 60 -4.22 -7.30 1.96
CA ILE A 60 -3.85 -6.13 2.77
C ILE A 60 -4.91 -5.04 2.63
N TYR A 61 -5.28 -4.69 1.39
CA TYR A 61 -6.16 -3.58 1.05
C TYR A 61 -7.58 -4.06 0.73
N THR A 62 -8.38 -4.12 1.79
CA THR A 62 -9.82 -4.35 1.67
C THR A 62 -10.57 -3.03 1.68
N LYS A 63 -11.80 -3.01 1.16
CA LYS A 63 -12.66 -1.81 1.22
C LYS A 63 -12.82 -1.27 2.65
N LYS A 64 -12.86 -2.15 3.66
CA LYS A 64 -12.93 -1.77 5.09
C LYS A 64 -11.69 -1.00 5.55
N ARG A 65 -10.51 -1.39 5.07
CA ARG A 65 -9.22 -0.77 5.44
C ARG A 65 -8.90 0.49 4.63
N ALA A 66 -9.46 0.62 3.43
CA ALA A 66 -9.24 1.77 2.55
C ALA A 66 -9.69 3.13 3.14
N ALA A 67 -10.53 3.13 4.18
CA ALA A 67 -10.89 4.33 4.93
C ALA A 67 -9.76 4.78 5.90
N GLN A 68 -8.95 3.85 6.40
CA GLN A 68 -7.94 4.11 7.44
C GLN A 68 -6.57 4.46 6.85
N PHE A 69 -6.23 3.91 5.69
CA PHE A 69 -4.95 4.17 5.03
C PHE A 69 -5.03 3.95 3.53
N ALA A 70 -4.15 4.64 2.82
CA ALA A 70 -3.94 4.46 1.39
C ALA A 70 -3.12 3.20 1.10
N GLY A 71 -3.38 2.57 -0.04
CA GLY A 71 -2.58 1.46 -0.56
C GLY A 71 -1.56 1.89 -1.59
N GLY A 72 -0.42 1.20 -1.64
CA GLY A 72 0.62 1.42 -2.63
C GLY A 72 1.31 0.14 -3.08
N PHE A 73 2.01 0.25 -4.20
CA PHE A 73 2.85 -0.79 -4.77
C PHE A 73 4.28 -0.30 -4.97
N LYS A 74 5.25 -1.13 -4.59
CA LYS A 74 6.57 -1.13 -5.22
C LYS A 74 6.64 -2.24 -6.26
N PHE A 75 7.09 -1.88 -7.46
CA PHE A 75 7.45 -2.81 -8.51
C PHE A 75 8.97 -2.86 -8.69
N PHE A 76 9.46 -4.04 -9.04
CA PHE A 76 10.87 -4.32 -9.23
C PHE A 76 11.11 -4.70 -10.69
N PHE A 77 11.85 -3.90 -11.45
CA PHE A 77 11.99 -4.10 -12.90
C PHE A 77 12.63 -5.43 -13.28
N ARG A 78 13.53 -5.94 -12.44
CA ARG A 78 14.27 -7.17 -12.73
C ARG A 78 13.60 -8.41 -12.13
N GLU A 79 12.94 -8.28 -11.00
CA GLU A 79 12.41 -9.39 -10.21
C GLU A 79 10.94 -9.68 -10.48
N ASP A 80 10.13 -8.67 -10.82
CA ASP A 80 8.71 -8.85 -11.14
C ASP A 80 8.55 -9.33 -12.58
N LYS A 81 8.41 -10.65 -12.76
CA LYS A 81 8.28 -11.28 -14.08
C LYS A 81 6.97 -12.09 -14.23
N PRO A 82 6.15 -11.81 -15.26
CA PRO A 82 6.17 -10.57 -16.05
C PRO A 82 5.78 -9.37 -15.19
N LEU A 83 6.20 -8.16 -15.59
CA LEU A 83 5.77 -6.93 -14.93
C LEU A 83 4.29 -6.67 -15.25
N MET A 84 3.51 -6.25 -14.24
CA MET A 84 2.10 -5.86 -14.44
C MET A 84 2.00 -4.59 -15.29
N THR A 85 1.05 -4.55 -16.23
CA THR A 85 0.77 -3.32 -16.99
C THR A 85 0.12 -2.26 -16.09
N PRO A 86 0.22 -0.96 -16.41
CA PRO A 86 -0.47 0.10 -15.65
C PRO A 86 -1.97 -0.17 -15.47
N GLU A 87 -2.64 -0.68 -16.50
CA GLU A 87 -4.06 -1.04 -16.43
C GLU A 87 -4.34 -2.18 -15.44
N GLN A 88 -3.42 -3.14 -15.32
CA GLN A 88 -3.52 -4.22 -14.34
C GLN A 88 -3.25 -3.70 -12.92
N VAL A 89 -2.27 -2.82 -12.74
CA VAL A 89 -1.94 -2.20 -11.45
C VAL A 89 -3.10 -1.34 -10.93
N LEU A 90 -3.75 -0.59 -11.81
CA LEU A 90 -4.92 0.22 -11.49
C LEU A 90 -6.22 -0.59 -11.36
N GLY A 91 -6.18 -1.91 -11.61
CA GLY A 91 -7.36 -2.77 -11.56
C GLY A 91 -8.36 -2.54 -12.69
N LEU A 92 -7.95 -1.91 -13.79
CA LEU A 92 -8.74 -1.72 -15.01
C LEU A 92 -8.77 -2.99 -15.87
N LYS A 93 -7.70 -3.79 -15.81
CA LYS A 93 -7.60 -5.11 -16.44
C LYS A 93 -7.29 -6.21 -15.41
N PRO A 94 -7.73 -7.46 -15.64
CA PRO A 94 -7.37 -8.56 -14.77
C PRO A 94 -5.93 -9.02 -14.98
N VAL A 95 -5.41 -9.70 -13.97
CA VAL A 95 -4.22 -10.55 -13.99
C VAL A 95 -4.71 -11.99 -13.84
N GLY A 96 -4.72 -12.75 -14.94
CA GLY A 96 -5.34 -14.07 -14.97
C GLY A 96 -6.82 -14.01 -14.57
N ARG A 97 -7.20 -14.74 -13.51
CA ARG A 97 -8.58 -14.79 -12.98
C ARG A 97 -8.88 -13.75 -11.89
N SER A 98 -7.93 -12.88 -11.56
CA SER A 98 -8.06 -11.91 -10.46
C SER A 98 -7.78 -10.48 -10.92
N ARG A 99 -8.14 -9.50 -10.09
CA ARG A 99 -7.97 -8.06 -10.37
C ARG A 99 -7.70 -7.33 -9.06
N ILE A 100 -6.99 -6.20 -9.12
CA ILE A 100 -6.86 -5.27 -7.99
C ILE A 100 -8.22 -4.69 -7.60
N LYS A 101 -8.63 -4.87 -6.35
CA LYS A 101 -9.97 -4.51 -5.86
C LYS A 101 -10.09 -3.05 -5.39
N VAL A 102 -8.98 -2.47 -4.93
CA VAL A 102 -8.89 -1.09 -4.42
C VAL A 102 -7.72 -0.42 -5.14
N ILE A 103 -8.00 0.69 -5.82
CA ILE A 103 -7.00 1.39 -6.63
C ILE A 103 -5.85 1.89 -5.72
N PRO A 104 -4.57 1.58 -6.02
CA PRO A 104 -3.44 2.11 -5.28
C PRO A 104 -3.33 3.62 -5.47
N ARG A 105 -2.90 4.34 -4.43
CA ARG A 105 -2.67 5.79 -4.43
C ARG A 105 -1.21 6.16 -4.62
N TYR A 106 -0.32 5.18 -4.55
CA TYR A 106 1.11 5.35 -4.74
C TYR A 106 1.69 4.15 -5.47
N ILE A 107 2.48 4.40 -6.49
CA ILE A 107 3.18 3.37 -7.26
C ILE A 107 4.61 3.85 -7.40
N ASN A 108 5.56 3.04 -6.97
CA ASN A 108 6.97 3.32 -7.13
C ASN A 108 7.68 2.12 -7.77
N TYR A 109 8.79 2.39 -8.44
CA TYR A 109 9.58 1.38 -9.13
C TYR A 109 11.00 1.33 -8.56
N GLN A 110 11.63 0.15 -8.62
CA GLN A 110 13.02 -0.10 -8.22
C GLN A 110 13.69 -1.05 -9.22
#